data_AF-A0A6J7JPD9-F1
#
_entry.id   AF-A0A6J7JPD9-F1
#
_cell.length_a   1.000
_cell.length_b   1.000
_cell.length_c   1.000
_cell.angle_alpha   90.00
_cell.angle_beta   90.00
_cell.angle_gamma   90.00
#
_symmetry.space_group_name_H-M   'P 1'
#
loop_
_entity.id
_entity.type
_entity.pdbx_description
1 polymer ?
#
loop_
_entity_poly.entity_id
_entity_poly.type
_entity_poly.pdbx_seq_one_letter_code
_entity_poly.pdbx_strand_id
1 'polypeptide(L)'
;MAEGIERPGELRSLLGLGVPLGQGYLLGRPAPTMATLPADIAGVLRDGRPGRGGARVVSSLVEDAVVRTRRSVPGDPLVGTPHPRGVAPVAAEAPVVLVDEHGVPVGLEIDGAPVATRARPMCVMPGEEVAAVALRATGRPAAERLLPVVCCDELGRPIGVIAVDRLLESLARAAASA
;
A
#
# COMPACT_ATOMS: atom_id res chain seq x y z
N MET A 1 6.97 10.37 27.08
CA MET A 1 7.00 9.02 27.65
C MET A 1 6.08 9.03 28.85
N ALA A 2 5.22 8.02 29.01
CA ALA A 2 4.34 7.87 30.17
C ALA A 2 4.69 6.60 30.95
N GLU A 3 4.54 6.64 32.27
CA GLU A 3 4.88 5.53 33.16
C GLU A 3 3.73 5.27 34.13
N GLY A 4 3.68 4.08 34.71
CA GLY A 4 2.67 3.72 35.71
C GLY A 4 1.26 3.54 35.14
N ILE A 5 1.12 3.08 33.90
CA ILE A 5 -0.19 2.79 33.30
C ILE A 5 -0.78 1.54 33.95
N GLU A 6 -1.84 1.71 34.74
CA GLU A 6 -2.46 0.62 35.49
C GLU A 6 -3.91 0.36 35.06
N ARG A 7 -4.58 1.35 34.46
CA ARG A 7 -6.01 1.28 34.14
C ARG A 7 -6.28 1.53 32.65
N PRO A 8 -7.23 0.83 32.01
CA PRO A 8 -7.60 1.07 30.61
C PRO A 8 -8.02 2.51 30.31
N GLY A 9 -8.60 3.22 31.29
CA GLY A 9 -8.94 4.64 31.16
C GLY A 9 -7.71 5.54 31.00
N GLU A 10 -6.63 5.26 31.71
CA GLU A 10 -5.36 5.99 31.62
C GLU A 10 -4.71 5.76 30.26
N LEU A 11 -4.71 4.49 29.80
CA LEU A 11 -4.22 4.14 28.47
C LEU A 11 -4.97 4.90 27.38
N ARG A 12 -6.31 4.95 27.45
CA ARG A 12 -7.14 5.71 26.50
C ARG A 12 -6.81 7.21 26.50
N SER A 13 -6.62 7.81 27.68
CA SER A 13 -6.22 9.22 27.79
C SER A 13 -4.84 9.47 27.16
N LEU A 14 -3.86 8.60 27.43
CA LEU A 14 -2.52 8.71 26.87
C LEU A 14 -2.48 8.52 25.35
N LEU A 15 -3.29 7.58 24.84
CA LEU A 15 -3.49 7.42 23.41
C LEU A 15 -4.09 8.70 22.81
N GLY A 16 -5.15 9.25 23.41
CA GLY A 16 -5.76 10.52 22.98
C GLY A 16 -4.80 11.72 22.93
N LEU A 17 -3.85 11.77 23.87
CA LEU A 17 -2.77 12.77 23.91
C LEU A 17 -1.66 12.51 22.88
N GLY A 18 -1.67 11.36 22.20
CA GLY A 18 -0.67 10.99 21.20
C GLY A 18 0.69 10.64 21.80
N VAL A 19 0.72 10.12 23.03
CA VAL A 19 1.98 9.73 23.69
C VAL A 19 2.51 8.44 23.02
N PRO A 20 3.71 8.47 22.40
CA PRO A 20 4.17 7.35 21.56
C PRO A 20 4.72 6.16 22.35
N LEU A 21 5.11 6.38 23.61
CA LEU A 21 5.76 5.39 24.47
C LEU A 21 5.14 5.42 25.87
N GLY A 22 4.73 4.25 26.34
CA GLY A 22 4.12 4.04 27.65
C GLY A 22 4.61 2.76 28.31
N GLN A 23 4.78 2.77 29.64
CA GLN A 23 5.01 1.58 30.45
C GLN A 23 4.08 1.53 31.66
N GLY A 24 3.75 0.32 32.11
CA GLY A 24 2.91 0.11 33.29
C GLY A 24 2.36 -1.31 33.37
N TYR A 25 1.85 -1.69 34.55
CA TYR A 25 1.39 -3.05 34.83
C TYR A 25 0.19 -3.48 33.99
N LEU A 26 -0.54 -2.54 33.41
CA LEU A 26 -1.57 -2.83 32.41
C LEU A 26 -0.98 -3.39 31.10
N LEU A 27 0.21 -2.91 30.70
CA LEU A 27 0.89 -3.31 29.45
C LEU A 27 1.78 -4.54 29.64
N GLY A 28 2.15 -4.84 30.89
CA GLY A 28 2.93 -6.02 31.25
C GLY A 28 3.51 -5.88 32.65
N ARG A 29 3.63 -7.00 33.36
CA ARG A 29 4.37 -7.06 34.63
C ARG A 29 5.85 -7.34 34.37
N PRO A 30 6.76 -6.85 35.24
CA PRO A 30 8.17 -7.21 35.16
C PRO A 30 8.33 -8.73 35.13
N ALA A 31 9.03 -9.22 34.10
CA ALA A 31 9.27 -10.64 33.89
C ALA A 31 10.66 -10.82 33.24
N PRO A 32 11.29 -12.01 33.38
CA PRO A 32 12.60 -12.28 32.77
C PRO A 32 12.59 -12.23 31.24
N THR A 33 11.42 -12.37 30.61
CA THR A 33 11.23 -12.34 29.17
C THR A 33 10.12 -11.35 28.79
N MET A 34 10.20 -10.79 27.58
CA MET A 34 9.11 -9.98 27.04
C MET A 34 7.89 -10.87 26.78
N ALA A 35 6.79 -10.59 27.48
CA ALA A 35 5.52 -11.27 27.30
C ALA A 35 4.70 -10.64 26.17
N THR A 36 3.88 -11.45 25.52
CA THR A 36 2.87 -10.96 24.57
C THR A 36 1.83 -10.13 25.32
N LEU A 37 1.40 -9.02 24.71
CA LEU A 37 0.36 -8.17 25.27
C LEU A 37 -0.99 -8.92 25.30
N PRO A 38 -1.77 -8.83 26.40
CA PRO A 38 -3.12 -9.38 26.45
C PRO A 38 -4.01 -8.89 25.29
N ALA A 39 -4.84 -9.77 24.74
CA ALA A 39 -5.58 -9.50 23.50
C ALA A 39 -6.59 -8.34 23.60
N ASP A 40 -7.17 -8.16 24.77
CA ASP A 40 -8.07 -7.06 25.14
C ASP A 40 -7.33 -5.72 25.15
N ILE A 41 -6.14 -5.66 25.76
CA ILE A 41 -5.29 -4.45 25.77
C ILE A 41 -4.74 -4.16 24.37
N ALA A 42 -4.37 -5.19 23.62
CA ALA A 42 -4.00 -5.05 22.22
C ALA A 42 -5.17 -4.53 21.35
N GLY A 43 -6.42 -4.89 21.69
CA GLY A 43 -7.62 -4.30 21.11
C GLY A 43 -7.72 -2.81 21.42
N VAL A 44 -7.63 -2.42 22.69
CA VAL A 44 -7.66 -1.00 23.11
C VAL A 44 -6.55 -0.17 22.46
N LEU A 45 -5.35 -0.71 22.26
CA LEU A 45 -4.28 -0.02 21.53
C LEU A 45 -4.57 0.13 20.03
N ARG A 46 -5.30 -0.82 19.43
CA ARG A 46 -5.71 -0.74 18.02
C ARG A 46 -6.87 0.25 17.85
N ASP A 47 -7.86 0.19 18.73
CA ASP A 47 -9.09 0.97 18.67
C ASP A 47 -8.92 2.40 19.22
N GLY A 48 -8.10 2.53 20.26
CA GLY A 48 -7.91 3.75 21.03
C GLY A 48 -6.81 4.65 20.50
N ARG A 49 -6.04 4.22 19.49
CA ARG A 49 -5.23 5.16 18.68
C ARG A 49 -6.21 6.23 18.20
N PRO A 50 -6.14 7.47 18.73
CA PRO A 50 -7.00 8.50 18.22
C PRO A 50 -6.78 8.54 16.72
N GLY A 51 -7.87 8.59 15.97
CA GLY A 51 -7.88 9.03 14.58
C GLY A 51 -7.29 10.45 14.53
N ARG A 52 -5.98 10.56 14.68
CA ARG A 52 -5.24 11.49 13.84
C ARG A 52 -5.37 10.90 12.45
N GLY A 53 -5.55 11.74 11.44
CA GLY A 53 -5.13 11.43 10.08
C GLY A 53 -3.63 11.14 10.07
N GLY A 54 -3.22 10.01 10.66
CA GLY A 54 -1.91 9.43 10.49
C GLY A 54 -1.92 8.92 9.07
N ALA A 55 -1.10 9.54 8.23
CA ALA A 55 -0.85 9.14 6.86
C ALA A 55 -0.87 7.62 6.75
N ARG A 56 -1.94 7.06 6.16
CA ARG A 56 -1.95 5.63 5.85
C ARG A 56 -0.85 5.42 4.84
N VAL A 57 0.01 4.44 5.09
CA VAL A 57 1.12 4.16 4.18
C VAL A 57 0.77 3.05 3.20
N VAL A 58 1.36 3.13 2.02
CA VAL A 58 1.13 2.22 0.90
C VAL A 58 1.37 0.76 1.27
N SER A 59 2.35 0.47 2.13
CA SER A 59 2.71 -0.89 2.53
C SER A 59 1.54 -1.73 3.03
N SER A 60 0.51 -1.10 3.62
CA SER A 60 -0.70 -1.77 4.09
C SER A 60 -1.68 -2.22 2.99
N LEU A 61 -1.44 -1.80 1.74
CA LEU A 61 -2.29 -2.06 0.57
C LEU A 61 -1.57 -2.84 -0.53
N VAL A 62 -0.31 -3.23 -0.31
CA VAL A 62 0.48 -3.95 -1.31
C VAL A 62 -0.05 -5.36 -1.44
N GLU A 63 -0.37 -5.73 -2.68
CA GLU A 63 -0.70 -7.09 -3.08
C GLU A 63 0.51 -7.69 -3.81
N ASP A 64 0.70 -9.01 -3.68
CA ASP A 64 1.77 -9.72 -4.38
C ASP A 64 1.59 -9.56 -5.90
N ALA A 65 2.68 -9.22 -6.58
CA ALA A 65 2.70 -9.09 -8.02
C ALA A 65 3.57 -10.17 -8.65
N VAL A 66 3.12 -10.71 -9.78
CA VAL A 66 3.98 -11.55 -10.60
C VAL A 66 4.96 -10.64 -11.33
N VAL A 67 6.25 -10.91 -11.21
CA VAL A 67 7.30 -10.13 -11.88
C VAL A 67 7.86 -10.95 -13.05
N ARG A 68 7.92 -10.34 -14.25
CA ARG A 68 8.49 -10.99 -15.44
C ARG A 68 9.51 -10.09 -16.11
N THR A 69 10.69 -10.65 -16.40
CA THR A 69 11.70 -9.96 -17.19
C THR A 69 11.24 -9.86 -18.64
N ARG A 70 11.17 -8.64 -19.15
CA ARG A 70 10.89 -8.39 -20.56
C ARG A 70 12.15 -8.64 -21.37
N ARG A 71 12.07 -9.56 -22.32
CA ARG A 71 13.10 -9.68 -23.36
C ARG A 71 12.89 -8.53 -24.34
N SER A 72 13.90 -7.67 -24.51
CA SER A 72 13.88 -6.65 -25.54
C SER A 72 13.75 -7.34 -26.91
N VAL A 73 12.60 -7.18 -27.58
CA VAL A 73 12.41 -7.65 -28.94
C VAL A 73 12.50 -6.43 -29.86
N PRO A 74 13.33 -6.44 -30.92
CA PRO A 74 13.32 -5.37 -31.91
C PRO A 74 11.91 -5.19 -32.51
N GLY A 75 11.33 -3.99 -32.43
CA GLY A 75 9.98 -3.69 -32.92
C GLY A 75 8.85 -3.75 -31.88
N ASP A 76 9.20 -3.68 -30.59
CA ASP A 76 8.27 -3.83 -29.47
C ASP A 76 7.09 -2.80 -29.46
N PRO A 77 5.82 -3.26 -29.43
CA PRO A 77 4.62 -2.43 -29.63
C PRO A 77 4.25 -1.45 -28.50
N LEU A 78 5.11 -1.22 -27.49
CA LEU A 78 4.90 -0.05 -26.61
C LEU A 78 5.01 1.29 -27.37
N VAL A 79 5.48 1.27 -28.62
CA VAL A 79 5.29 2.37 -29.57
C VAL A 79 3.97 2.19 -30.32
N GLY A 80 2.88 2.53 -29.64
CA GLY A 80 1.67 3.11 -30.24
C GLY A 80 0.87 2.27 -31.24
N THR A 81 -0.01 1.42 -30.74
CA THR A 81 -1.32 1.19 -31.37
C THR A 81 -2.38 1.10 -30.27
N PRO A 82 -3.46 1.91 -30.32
CA PRO A 82 -4.58 1.74 -29.40
C PRO A 82 -5.24 0.38 -29.67
N HIS A 83 -5.46 -0.43 -28.63
CA HIS A 83 -6.23 -1.66 -28.76
C HIS A 83 -7.74 -1.36 -28.79
N PRO A 84 -8.53 -2.09 -29.59
CA PRO A 84 -9.98 -1.89 -29.63
C PRO A 84 -10.58 -2.23 -28.27
N ARG A 85 -11.44 -1.33 -27.77
CA ARG A 85 -12.24 -1.55 -26.56
C ARG A 85 -13.16 -2.74 -26.78
N GLY A 86 -13.07 -3.74 -25.91
CA GLY A 86 -14.09 -4.77 -25.74
C GLY A 86 -13.52 -6.18 -25.65
N VAL A 87 -13.21 -6.62 -24.44
CA VAL A 87 -13.23 -8.04 -24.08
C VAL A 87 -13.91 -8.13 -22.72
N ALA A 88 -14.90 -9.03 -22.60
CA ALA A 88 -15.59 -9.31 -21.35
C ALA A 88 -14.59 -9.84 -20.30
N PRO A 89 -14.79 -9.58 -19.00
CA PRO A 89 -13.84 -10.03 -17.99
C PRO A 89 -13.85 -11.55 -17.93
N VAL A 90 -12.78 -12.16 -18.45
CA VAL A 90 -12.33 -13.48 -18.01
C VAL A 90 -11.77 -13.27 -16.58
N ALA A 91 -11.89 -14.27 -15.71
CA ALA A 91 -11.46 -14.15 -14.31
C ALA A 91 -10.10 -13.42 -14.21
N ALA A 92 -10.09 -12.26 -13.57
CA ALA A 92 -8.97 -11.34 -13.61
C ALA A 92 -7.71 -12.02 -13.06
N GLU A 93 -6.74 -12.27 -13.93
CA GLU A 93 -5.43 -12.72 -13.49
C GLU A 93 -4.73 -11.57 -12.77
N ALA A 94 -3.96 -11.88 -11.73
CA ALA A 94 -3.20 -10.86 -11.02
C ALA A 94 -2.27 -10.10 -12.00
N PRO A 95 -2.16 -8.76 -11.89
CA PRO A 95 -1.36 -7.98 -12.82
C PRO A 95 0.11 -8.39 -12.76
N VAL A 96 0.76 -8.43 -13.93
CA VAL A 96 2.18 -8.77 -14.07
C VAL A 96 2.99 -7.49 -14.23
N VAL A 97 4.03 -7.32 -13.41
CA VAL A 97 5.00 -6.23 -13.57
C VAL A 97 6.10 -6.68 -14.52
N LEU A 98 6.24 -5.96 -15.63
CA LEU A 98 7.33 -6.17 -16.57
C LEU A 98 8.55 -5.38 -16.12
N VAL A 99 9.69 -6.05 -15.98
CA VAL A 99 10.97 -5.42 -15.59
C VAL A 99 12.02 -5.57 -16.70
N ASP A 100 12.96 -4.63 -16.75
CA ASP A 100 14.17 -4.77 -17.58
C ASP A 100 15.20 -5.74 -16.97
N GLU A 101 16.36 -5.84 -17.59
CA GLU A 101 17.48 -6.68 -17.14
C GLU A 101 18.06 -6.27 -15.78
N HIS A 102 17.81 -5.04 -15.33
CA HIS A 102 18.21 -4.55 -14.01
C HIS A 102 17.14 -4.75 -12.94
N GLY A 103 15.97 -5.29 -13.31
CA GLY A 103 14.85 -5.51 -12.40
C GLY A 103 13.99 -4.25 -12.18
N VAL A 104 14.13 -3.22 -13.01
CA VAL A 104 13.37 -1.96 -12.88
C VAL A 104 12.07 -2.06 -13.68
N PRO A 105 10.91 -1.64 -13.13
CA PRO A 105 9.64 -1.65 -13.84
C PRO A 105 9.67 -0.84 -15.14
N VAL A 106 9.30 -1.50 -16.25
CA VAL A 106 9.19 -0.92 -17.60
C VAL A 106 7.79 -1.00 -18.18
N GLY A 107 6.91 -1.83 -17.62
CA GLY A 107 5.55 -2.01 -18.12
C GLY A 107 4.68 -2.85 -17.19
N LEU A 108 3.43 -3.03 -17.62
CA LEU A 108 2.44 -3.89 -16.95
C LEU A 108 1.81 -4.81 -17.98
N GLU A 109 1.42 -6.00 -17.56
CA GLU A 109 0.41 -6.80 -18.24
C GLU A 109 -0.81 -6.96 -17.34
N ILE A 110 -1.99 -6.85 -17.94
CA ILE A 110 -3.29 -7.02 -17.28
C ILE A 110 -4.08 -8.00 -18.13
N ASP A 111 -4.69 -9.01 -17.50
CA ASP A 111 -5.45 -10.07 -18.18
C ASP A 111 -4.66 -10.74 -19.32
N GLY A 112 -3.37 -10.99 -19.06
CA GLY A 112 -2.45 -11.63 -20.00
C GLY A 112 -2.01 -10.76 -21.19
N ALA A 113 -2.38 -9.48 -21.21
CA ALA A 113 -2.03 -8.55 -22.30
C ALA A 113 -1.18 -7.37 -21.82
N PRO A 114 -0.14 -6.96 -22.57
CA PRO A 114 0.64 -5.78 -22.22
C PRO A 114 -0.20 -4.52 -22.31
N VAL A 115 -0.09 -3.68 -21.29
CA VAL A 115 -0.76 -2.39 -21.27
C VAL A 115 -0.01 -1.43 -22.19
N ALA A 116 -0.70 -0.93 -23.22
CA ALA A 116 -0.16 0.02 -24.18
C ALA A 116 -0.04 1.43 -23.55
N THR A 117 1.02 1.64 -22.78
CA THR A 117 1.37 2.93 -22.17
C THR A 117 2.69 3.47 -22.72
N ARG A 118 2.76 4.78 -22.94
CA ARG A 118 4.01 5.46 -23.35
C ARG A 118 4.95 5.71 -22.18
N ALA A 119 4.41 5.75 -20.96
CA ALA A 119 5.15 6.02 -19.74
C ALA A 119 5.47 4.72 -19.00
N ARG A 120 6.55 4.74 -18.21
CA ARG A 120 6.82 3.68 -17.24
C ARG A 120 5.65 3.60 -16.24
N PRO A 121 5.38 2.41 -15.67
CA PRO A 121 4.41 2.28 -14.59
C PRO A 121 4.71 3.29 -13.47
N MET A 122 3.67 3.80 -12.83
CA MET A 122 3.84 4.65 -11.67
C MET A 122 4.42 3.82 -10.52
N CYS A 123 5.62 4.17 -10.07
CA CYS A 123 6.28 3.54 -8.93
C CYS A 123 6.13 4.38 -7.67
N VAL A 124 5.98 3.70 -6.53
CA VAL A 124 5.88 4.31 -5.20
C VAL A 124 6.67 3.51 -4.17
N MET A 125 7.06 4.18 -3.09
CA MET A 125 7.74 3.54 -1.96
C MET A 125 6.73 3.04 -0.91
N PRO A 126 7.08 2.01 -0.11
CA PRO A 126 6.11 1.38 0.81
C PRO A 126 5.69 2.33 1.94
N GLY A 127 6.57 3.27 2.31
CA GLY A 127 6.32 4.28 3.33
C GLY A 127 5.55 5.50 2.84
N GLU A 128 5.22 5.60 1.55
CA GLU A 128 4.49 6.76 1.03
C GLU A 128 3.05 6.80 1.53
N GLU A 129 2.52 8.02 1.66
CA GLU A 129 1.15 8.23 2.09
C GLU A 129 0.15 7.90 0.96
N VAL A 130 -0.88 7.13 1.31
CA VAL A 130 -1.98 6.72 0.43
C VAL A 130 -2.67 7.91 -0.23
N ALA A 131 -2.92 9.00 0.50
CA ALA A 131 -3.54 10.21 -0.06
C ALA A 131 -2.65 10.87 -1.12
N ALA A 132 -1.35 11.01 -0.85
CA ALA A 132 -0.39 11.56 -1.80
C ALA A 132 -0.26 10.67 -3.06
N VAL A 133 -0.25 9.36 -2.88
CA VAL A 133 -0.21 8.39 -3.99
C VAL A 133 -1.50 8.43 -4.81
N ALA A 134 -2.67 8.49 -4.17
CA ALA A 134 -3.95 8.61 -4.86
C ALA A 134 -4.04 9.91 -5.67
N LEU A 135 -3.56 11.04 -5.12
CA LEU A 135 -3.52 12.31 -5.84
C LEU A 135 -2.61 12.23 -7.09
N ARG A 136 -1.45 11.60 -6.99
CA ARG A 136 -0.59 11.36 -8.16
C ARG A 136 -1.26 10.42 -9.17
N ALA A 137 -1.95 9.38 -8.69
CA ALA A 137 -2.65 8.43 -9.54
C ALA A 137 -3.77 9.09 -10.36
N THR A 138 -4.51 10.05 -9.79
CA THR A 138 -5.55 10.82 -10.50
C THR A 138 -4.97 11.83 -11.50
N GLY A 139 -3.76 12.32 -11.24
CA GLY A 139 -3.00 13.19 -12.16
C GLY A 139 -2.55 12.51 -13.46
N ARG A 140 -2.62 11.17 -13.55
CA ARG A 140 -2.24 10.40 -14.75
C ARG A 140 -3.17 10.68 -15.93
N PRO A 141 -2.73 10.41 -17.17
CA PRO A 141 -3.61 10.38 -18.35
C PRO A 141 -4.83 9.50 -18.13
N ALA A 142 -5.98 9.84 -18.71
CA ALA A 142 -7.25 9.15 -18.44
C ALA A 142 -7.19 7.62 -18.69
N ALA A 143 -6.43 7.19 -19.70
CA ALA A 143 -6.22 5.77 -20.01
C ALA A 143 -5.37 5.03 -18.96
N GLU A 144 -4.63 5.75 -18.12
CA GLU A 144 -3.68 5.19 -17.15
C GLU A 144 -4.15 5.32 -15.69
N ARG A 145 -5.16 6.17 -15.41
CA ARG A 145 -5.61 6.48 -14.05
C ARG A 145 -6.04 5.28 -13.22
N LEU A 146 -6.60 4.26 -13.87
CA LEU A 146 -7.07 3.03 -13.23
C LEU A 146 -6.03 1.90 -13.26
N LEU A 147 -4.89 2.10 -13.91
CA LEU A 147 -3.83 1.09 -13.91
C LEU A 147 -3.24 0.95 -12.50
N PRO A 148 -2.89 -0.27 -12.07
CA PRO A 148 -2.21 -0.48 -10.80
C PRO A 148 -0.97 0.39 -10.64
N VAL A 149 -0.66 0.71 -9.40
CA VAL A 149 0.57 1.39 -8.98
C VAL A 149 1.57 0.32 -8.55
N VAL A 150 2.82 0.42 -8.95
CA VAL A 150 3.87 -0.53 -8.57
C VAL A 150 4.53 -0.08 -7.28
N CYS A 151 4.50 -0.93 -6.25
CA CYS A 151 5.27 -0.69 -5.03
C CYS A 151 6.71 -1.18 -5.26
N CYS A 152 7.69 -0.32 -5.02
CA CYS A 152 9.11 -0.63 -5.20
C CYS A 152 9.88 -0.51 -3.90
N ASP A 153 11.00 -1.23 -3.81
CA ASP A 153 12.01 -1.03 -2.78
C ASP A 153 12.91 0.18 -3.08
N GLU A 154 13.89 0.43 -2.21
CA GLU A 154 14.83 1.57 -2.33
C GLU A 154 15.74 1.47 -3.57
N LEU A 155 15.85 0.27 -4.15
CA LEU A 155 16.60 0.01 -5.38
C LEU A 155 15.72 0.12 -6.63
N GLY A 156 14.44 0.47 -6.48
CA GLY A 156 13.47 0.58 -7.57
C GLY A 156 12.96 -0.76 -8.09
N ARG A 157 13.15 -1.86 -7.35
CA ARG A 157 12.66 -3.19 -7.72
C ARG A 157 11.23 -3.39 -7.24
N PRO A 158 10.35 -4.00 -8.04
CA PRO A 158 8.98 -4.22 -7.63
C PRO A 158 8.92 -5.22 -6.48
N ILE A 159 8.21 -4.85 -5.41
CA ILE A 159 7.86 -5.73 -4.29
C ILE A 159 6.38 -6.11 -4.31
N GLY A 160 5.57 -5.43 -5.13
CA GLY A 160 4.15 -5.72 -5.30
C GLY A 160 3.43 -4.61 -6.07
N VAL A 161 2.11 -4.66 -6.07
CA VAL A 161 1.22 -3.71 -6.75
C VAL A 161 0.09 -3.26 -5.84
N ILE A 162 -0.45 -2.08 -6.12
CA ILE A 162 -1.65 -1.56 -5.47
C ILE A 162 -2.68 -1.23 -6.54
N ALA A 163 -3.82 -1.90 -6.50
CA ALA A 163 -4.96 -1.52 -7.33
C ALA A 163 -5.49 -0.14 -6.92
N VAL A 164 -5.87 0.69 -7.88
CA VAL A 164 -6.36 2.05 -7.61
C VAL A 164 -7.63 2.02 -6.77
N ASP A 165 -8.48 1.01 -6.96
CA ASP A 165 -9.70 0.83 -6.16
C ASP A 165 -9.38 0.59 -4.67
N ARG A 166 -8.22 0.00 -4.34
CA ARG A 166 -7.77 -0.16 -2.94
C ARG A 166 -7.33 1.17 -2.33
N LEU A 167 -6.71 2.05 -3.10
CA LEU A 167 -6.43 3.42 -2.66
C LEU A 167 -7.74 4.16 -2.35
N LEU A 168 -8.74 4.04 -3.23
CA LEU A 168 -10.05 4.67 -3.07
C LEU A 168 -10.81 4.10 -1.86
N GLU A 169 -10.87 2.78 -1.71
CA GLU A 169 -11.48 2.13 -0.55
C GLU A 169 -10.80 2.57 0.76
N SER A 170 -9.47 2.67 0.74
CA SER A 170 -8.68 3.17 1.85
C SER A 170 -9.05 4.63 2.19
N LEU A 171 -9.12 5.52 1.21
CA LEU A 171 -9.51 6.90 1.46
C LEU A 171 -10.95 7.03 1.97
N ALA A 172 -11.89 6.29 1.37
CA ALA A 172 -13.29 6.31 1.77
C ALA A 172 -13.50 5.83 3.21
N ARG A 173 -12.83 4.74 3.60
CA ARG A 173 -12.89 4.22 4.98
C ARG A 173 -12.28 5.19 5.98
N ALA A 174 -11.19 5.87 5.61
CA ALA A 174 -10.58 6.89 6.44
C ALA A 174 -11.53 8.10 6.64
N ALA A 175 -12.16 8.56 5.57
CA ALA A 175 -13.13 9.65 5.63
C ALA A 175 -14.38 9.30 6.46
N ALA A 176 -14.85 8.04 6.40
CA ALA A 176 -16.00 7.58 7.19
C ALA A 176 -15.70 7.39 8.69
N SER A 177 -14.42 7.39 9.08
CA SER A 177 -13.96 7.22 10.45
C SER A 177 -13.44 8.53 11.08
N ALA A 178 -13.49 9.63 10.32
CA ALA A 178 -13.15 10.99 10.74
C ALA A 178 -14.40 11.74 11.18
#